data_AF-A0ABC9WDZ7-F1
#
_entry.id   AF-A0ABC9WDZ7-F1
#
_cell.length_a   1.000
_cell.length_b   1.000
_cell.length_c   1.000
_cell.angle_alpha   90.00
_cell.angle_beta   90.00
_cell.angle_gamma   90.00
#
_symmetry.space_group_name_H-M   'P 1'
#
loop_
_entity.id
_entity.type
_entity.pdbx_description
1 polymer ?
#
loop_
_entity_poly.entity_id
_entity_poly.type
_entity_poly.pdbx_seq_one_letter_code
_entity_poly.pdbx_strand_id
1 'polypeptide(L)'
;MPVGSKMDPPLAEAKPISNGGSASGITELRTGKNLHSGKLQLERGVGICERNNSADTKGNDVRIILGQFDEEMAVKVFCCAYDEEMYGSKYQWIIPGWYENLWWDSWINSSQCLSKNLLAAMEGYIGVDFEPLSSKIIKTISGRTPQQYEKEYNAKRGDGQSSKFHGYAYDGIWVIAKTLQRAMKYLNATNKHQKIEDFNYTNHKLGKIFLDAMNETNFFGVTTMDGYIVPYNYSNVYIS
;
A
#
# COMPACT_ATOMS: atom_id res chain seq x y z
N MET A 1 -12.21 -21.25 39.74
CA MET A 1 -13.30 -20.86 38.81
C MET A 1 -13.91 -19.56 39.31
N PRO A 2 -14.30 -18.59 38.46
CA PRO A 2 -14.54 -18.71 37.03
C PRO A 2 -13.40 -18.20 36.14
N VAL A 3 -13.43 -18.73 34.92
CA VAL A 3 -12.57 -18.47 33.77
C VAL A 3 -13.14 -17.26 33.04
N GLY A 4 -12.35 -16.21 32.89
CA GLY A 4 -12.68 -15.09 31.99
C GLY A 4 -12.29 -15.47 30.56
N SER A 5 -13.27 -15.93 29.78
CA SER A 5 -13.12 -16.13 28.34
C SER A 5 -13.01 -14.77 27.65
N LYS A 6 -11.79 -14.32 27.35
CA LYS A 6 -11.56 -13.21 26.42
C LYS A 6 -11.67 -13.81 25.01
N MET A 7 -12.84 -13.70 24.40
CA MET A 7 -12.98 -13.96 22.96
C MET A 7 -12.28 -12.82 22.23
N ASP A 8 -11.21 -13.15 21.50
CA ASP A 8 -10.64 -12.25 20.51
C ASP A 8 -11.70 -11.97 19.42
N PRO A 9 -11.88 -10.71 18.99
CA PRO A 9 -12.79 -10.42 17.88
C PRO A 9 -12.26 -11.06 16.59
N PRO A 10 -13.16 -11.53 15.68
CA PRO A 10 -12.73 -12.21 14.47
C PRO A 10 -11.87 -11.29 13.60
N LEU A 11 -10.68 -11.77 13.23
CA LEU A 11 -9.84 -11.19 12.20
C LEU A 11 -10.67 -11.12 10.90
N ALA A 12 -10.91 -9.92 10.38
CA ALA A 12 -11.46 -9.76 9.05
C ALA A 12 -10.35 -10.11 8.03
N GLU A 13 -10.34 -11.35 7.56
CA GLU A 13 -9.51 -11.75 6.41
C GLU A 13 -10.11 -11.18 5.13
N ALA A 14 -9.45 -10.19 4.53
CA ALA A 14 -9.72 -9.77 3.16
C ALA A 14 -8.99 -10.73 2.21
N LYS A 15 -9.75 -11.59 1.51
CA LYS A 15 -9.21 -12.40 0.41
C LYS A 15 -9.04 -11.54 -0.85
N PRO A 16 -7.96 -11.73 -1.65
CA PRO A 16 -7.84 -11.07 -2.93
C PRO A 16 -8.90 -11.62 -3.89
N ILE A 17 -9.71 -10.73 -4.46
CA ILE A 17 -10.59 -11.07 -5.58
C ILE A 17 -9.71 -11.12 -6.84
N SER A 18 -9.27 -12.31 -7.19
CA SER A 18 -8.82 -12.60 -8.55
C SER A 18 -10.05 -12.62 -9.45
N ASN A 19 -10.22 -11.58 -10.24
CA ASN A 19 -10.98 -11.65 -11.48
C ASN A 19 -10.21 -10.86 -12.54
N GLY A 20 -9.71 -11.58 -13.54
CA GLY A 20 -9.24 -10.98 -14.78
C GLY A 20 -10.44 -10.32 -15.47
N GLY A 21 -10.56 -9.01 -15.30
CA GLY A 21 -11.64 -8.21 -15.87
C GLY A 21 -11.57 -6.81 -15.30
N SER A 22 -11.45 -5.82 -16.18
CA SER A 22 -11.42 -4.39 -15.89
C SER A 22 -12.64 -4.00 -15.02
N ALA A 23 -12.44 -3.86 -13.71
CA ALA A 23 -13.49 -3.47 -12.76
C ALA A 23 -12.99 -2.26 -11.98
N SER A 24 -13.41 -1.07 -12.44
CA SER A 24 -13.25 0.21 -11.74
C SER A 24 -14.33 0.28 -10.65
N GLY A 25 -13.92 0.53 -9.41
CA GLY A 25 -14.83 0.63 -8.26
C GLY A 25 -14.69 1.99 -7.58
N ILE A 26 -15.81 2.67 -7.37
CA ILE A 26 -15.90 3.90 -6.57
C ILE A 26 -16.66 3.57 -5.29
N THR A 27 -16.09 3.89 -4.13
CA THR A 27 -16.74 3.66 -2.83
C THR A 27 -17.08 4.99 -2.18
N GLU A 28 -18.31 5.16 -1.71
CA GLU A 28 -18.80 6.41 -1.10
C GLU A 28 -19.04 6.24 0.40
N LEU A 29 -18.70 7.26 1.19
CA LEU A 29 -19.03 7.33 2.61
C LEU A 29 -20.25 8.23 2.80
N ARG A 30 -21.34 7.67 3.34
CA ARG A 30 -22.60 8.38 3.60
C ARG A 30 -22.70 8.85 5.05
N THR A 31 -23.21 10.05 5.26
CA THR A 31 -23.55 10.56 6.60
C THR A 31 -25.04 10.32 6.88
N GLY A 32 -25.38 9.15 7.42
CA GLY A 32 -26.74 8.80 7.82
C GLY A 32 -26.95 8.89 9.33
N LYS A 33 -27.90 9.73 9.78
CA LYS A 33 -28.42 9.71 11.15
C LYS A 33 -29.08 8.36 11.43
N ASN A 34 -28.83 7.83 12.65
CA ASN A 34 -29.28 6.57 13.25
C ASN A 34 -28.40 5.33 12.99
N LEU A 35 -27.55 5.06 13.98
CA LEU A 35 -26.72 3.88 14.11
C LEU A 35 -27.57 2.70 14.61
N HIS A 36 -27.95 1.79 13.70
CA HIS A 36 -28.30 0.43 14.09
C HIS A 36 -27.27 -0.54 13.54
N SER A 37 -26.77 -1.39 14.44
CA SER A 37 -25.80 -2.47 14.23
C SER A 37 -26.08 -3.26 12.95
N GLY A 38 -25.30 -2.97 11.90
CA GLY A 38 -25.38 -3.66 10.63
C GLY A 38 -24.10 -3.40 9.84
N LYS A 39 -23.39 -4.49 9.55
CA LYS A 39 -22.34 -4.69 8.53
C LYS A 39 -22.18 -3.47 7.59
N LEU A 40 -21.00 -2.84 7.59
CA LEU A 40 -20.61 -1.87 6.55
C LEU A 40 -20.69 -2.61 5.20
N GLN A 41 -21.81 -2.49 4.51
CA GLN A 41 -21.99 -3.14 3.23
C GLN A 41 -21.24 -2.31 2.19
N LEU A 42 -20.21 -2.95 1.60
CA LEU A 42 -19.55 -2.52 0.37
C LEU A 42 -20.58 -2.64 -0.78
N GLU A 43 -21.53 -1.73 -0.83
CA GLU A 43 -22.59 -1.71 -1.83
C GLU A 43 -22.14 -0.89 -3.03
N ARG A 44 -21.87 -1.61 -4.12
CA ARG A 44 -21.94 -1.23 -5.54
C ARG A 44 -21.21 0.07 -5.94
N GLY A 45 -20.12 -0.12 -6.69
CA GLY A 45 -19.43 0.96 -7.39
C GLY A 45 -20.38 1.79 -8.23
N VAL A 46 -20.56 3.05 -7.84
CA VAL A 46 -21.42 3.99 -8.56
C VAL A 46 -20.71 4.40 -9.84
N GLY A 47 -21.30 4.05 -10.99
CA GLY A 47 -20.78 4.38 -12.32
C GLY A 47 -21.03 5.84 -12.66
N ILE A 48 -20.13 6.75 -12.25
CA ILE A 48 -20.17 8.19 -12.58
C ILE A 48 -20.24 8.43 -14.10
N CYS A 49 -19.74 7.49 -14.90
CA CYS A 49 -19.58 7.62 -16.35
C CYS A 49 -20.33 6.57 -17.18
N GLU A 50 -21.27 5.81 -16.62
CA GLU A 50 -22.05 4.89 -17.46
C GLU A 50 -22.93 5.72 -18.40
N ARG A 51 -22.68 5.62 -19.72
CA ARG A 51 -23.31 6.42 -20.81
C ARG A 51 -24.85 6.45 -20.82
N ASN A 52 -25.53 5.65 -19.97
CA ASN A 52 -26.98 5.60 -19.83
C ASN A 52 -27.47 5.83 -18.38
N ASN A 53 -26.60 6.20 -17.43
CA ASN A 53 -26.99 6.31 -16.02
C ASN A 53 -26.15 7.32 -15.20
N SER A 54 -25.82 8.47 -15.80
CA SER A 54 -25.12 9.61 -15.14
C SER A 54 -25.92 10.27 -13.99
N ALA A 55 -27.07 9.72 -13.60
CA ALA A 55 -28.06 10.41 -12.76
C ALA A 55 -27.96 10.10 -11.25
N ASP A 56 -27.20 9.10 -10.81
CA ASP A 56 -27.37 8.57 -9.44
C ASP A 56 -26.41 9.14 -8.37
N THR A 57 -25.34 9.86 -8.76
CA THR A 57 -24.46 10.57 -7.78
C THR A 57 -24.99 11.95 -7.39
N LYS A 58 -25.50 12.72 -8.36
CA LYS A 58 -26.17 14.01 -8.09
C LYS A 58 -27.43 13.84 -7.24
N GLY A 59 -28.13 12.72 -7.40
CA GLY A 59 -29.33 12.38 -6.61
C GLY A 59 -29.07 12.12 -5.13
N ASN A 60 -27.83 11.77 -4.74
CA ASN A 60 -27.49 11.28 -3.41
C ASN A 60 -26.59 12.21 -2.56
N ASP A 61 -26.36 13.46 -2.99
CA ASP A 61 -25.55 14.48 -2.27
C ASP A 61 -24.19 13.96 -1.75
N VAL A 62 -23.45 13.26 -2.60
CA VAL A 62 -22.14 12.70 -2.25
C VAL A 62 -21.07 13.78 -2.34
N ARG A 63 -20.23 13.89 -1.30
CA ARG A 63 -19.21 14.94 -1.17
C ARG A 63 -17.78 14.40 -0.96
N ILE A 64 -17.64 13.15 -0.53
CA ILE A 64 -16.35 12.47 -0.34
C ILE A 64 -16.35 11.21 -1.21
N ILE A 65 -15.36 11.09 -2.08
CA ILE A 65 -15.32 10.07 -3.13
C ILE A 65 -14.01 9.29 -3.03
N LEU A 66 -14.09 7.97 -2.83
CA LEU A 66 -12.95 7.07 -2.81
C LEU A 66 -12.85 6.40 -4.18
N GLY A 67 -11.87 6.81 -4.98
CA GLY A 67 -11.62 6.25 -6.31
C GLY A 67 -10.58 5.13 -6.25
N GLN A 68 -10.86 3.99 -6.88
CA GLN A 68 -9.87 2.94 -7.09
C GLN A 68 -9.86 2.53 -8.57
N PHE A 69 -8.90 3.08 -9.30
CA PHE A 69 -8.72 2.91 -10.73
C PHE A 69 -7.23 2.99 -11.08
N ASP A 70 -6.86 2.78 -12.35
CA ASP A 70 -5.53 3.05 -12.90
C ASP A 70 -5.45 4.46 -13.52
N GLU A 71 -4.28 4.86 -14.03
CA GLU A 71 -4.06 6.21 -14.60
C GLU A 71 -4.97 6.50 -15.81
N GLU A 72 -5.15 5.53 -16.71
CA GLU A 72 -5.99 5.71 -17.90
C GLU A 72 -7.46 5.94 -17.50
N MET A 73 -7.97 5.12 -16.59
CA MET A 73 -9.33 5.25 -16.09
C MET A 73 -9.50 6.51 -15.23
N ALA A 74 -8.47 6.92 -14.48
CA ALA A 74 -8.47 8.16 -13.72
C ALA A 74 -8.76 9.37 -14.61
N VAL A 75 -8.09 9.49 -15.75
CA VAL A 75 -8.34 10.57 -16.73
C VAL A 75 -9.79 10.55 -17.19
N LYS A 76 -10.33 9.37 -17.54
CA LYS A 76 -11.73 9.25 -17.98
C LYS A 76 -12.71 9.67 -16.89
N VAL A 77 -12.50 9.22 -15.64
CA VAL A 77 -13.37 9.53 -14.50
C VAL A 77 -13.34 11.02 -14.16
N PHE A 78 -12.16 11.64 -14.08
CA PHE A 78 -12.07 13.07 -13.77
C PHE A 78 -12.64 13.94 -14.88
N CYS A 79 -12.56 13.51 -16.14
CA CYS A 79 -13.22 14.20 -17.24
C CYS A 79 -14.75 14.14 -17.15
N CYS A 80 -15.33 12.99 -16.79
CA CYS A 80 -16.78 12.96 -16.49
C CYS A 80 -17.12 13.80 -15.27
N ALA A 81 -16.29 13.77 -14.23
CA ALA A 81 -16.51 14.55 -13.01
C ALA A 81 -16.52 16.05 -13.29
N TYR A 82 -15.75 16.52 -14.27
CA TYR A 82 -15.83 17.88 -14.78
C TYR A 82 -17.22 18.18 -15.38
N ASP A 83 -17.68 17.34 -16.31
CA ASP A 83 -18.99 17.52 -16.99
C ASP A 83 -20.16 17.43 -16.00
N GLU A 84 -20.02 16.62 -14.95
CA GLU A 84 -20.99 16.48 -13.88
C GLU A 84 -20.83 17.51 -12.74
N GLU A 85 -19.92 18.47 -12.85
CA GLU A 85 -19.65 19.48 -11.81
C GLU A 85 -19.34 18.87 -10.42
N MET A 86 -18.68 17.71 -10.40
CA MET A 86 -18.24 16.97 -9.22
C MET A 86 -16.81 17.32 -8.80
N TYR A 87 -16.48 18.62 -8.80
CA TYR A 87 -15.17 19.15 -8.46
C TYR A 87 -15.27 20.51 -7.73
N GLY A 88 -14.12 21.02 -7.26
CA GLY A 88 -14.06 22.26 -6.48
C GLY A 88 -14.39 22.05 -5.00
N SER A 89 -14.59 23.14 -4.26
CA SER A 89 -14.58 23.16 -2.78
C SER A 89 -15.66 22.32 -2.08
N LYS A 90 -16.64 21.79 -2.82
CA LYS A 90 -17.70 20.94 -2.29
C LYS A 90 -17.39 19.44 -2.39
N TYR A 91 -16.33 19.03 -3.09
CA TYR A 91 -16.01 17.63 -3.31
C TYR A 91 -14.58 17.33 -2.90
N GLN A 92 -14.37 16.21 -2.22
CA GLN A 92 -13.04 15.68 -1.91
C GLN A 92 -12.87 14.32 -2.56
N TRP A 93 -11.86 14.24 -3.43
CA TRP A 93 -11.43 12.99 -4.05
C TRP A 93 -10.26 12.40 -3.26
N ILE A 94 -10.30 11.10 -3.00
CA ILE A 94 -9.21 10.32 -2.42
C ILE A 94 -8.92 9.17 -3.39
N ILE A 95 -7.71 9.12 -3.94
CA ILE A 95 -7.32 8.16 -4.97
C ILE A 95 -5.92 7.58 -4.67
N PRO A 96 -5.49 6.51 -5.34
CA PRO A 96 -4.12 6.04 -5.22
C PRO A 96 -3.11 7.12 -5.63
N GLY A 97 -2.07 7.30 -4.82
CA GLY A 97 -0.99 8.27 -5.01
C GLY A 97 0.27 7.69 -5.64
N TRP A 98 0.24 6.41 -6.03
CA TRP A 98 1.41 5.71 -6.58
C TRP A 98 1.67 5.95 -8.07
N TYR A 99 0.92 6.84 -8.71
CA TYR A 99 1.10 7.23 -10.12
C TYR A 99 2.39 8.03 -10.33
N GLU A 100 2.87 8.07 -11.56
CA GLU A 100 4.04 8.86 -11.90
C GLU A 100 3.77 10.37 -11.84
N ASN A 101 4.83 11.17 -11.76
CA ASN A 101 4.68 12.61 -11.88
C ASN A 101 4.10 12.95 -13.25
N LEU A 102 3.10 13.84 -13.28
CA LEU A 102 2.42 14.23 -14.53
C LEU A 102 1.78 13.04 -15.26
N TRP A 103 1.33 12.02 -14.52
CA TRP A 103 0.74 10.80 -15.05
C TRP A 103 -0.38 11.04 -16.09
N TRP A 104 -1.14 12.13 -16.00
CA TRP A 104 -2.21 12.45 -16.94
C TRP A 104 -1.75 12.73 -18.38
N ASP A 105 -0.46 12.97 -18.65
CA ASP A 105 -0.01 13.61 -19.92
C ASP A 105 -0.11 12.65 -21.08
N SER A 106 0.25 11.40 -20.81
CA SER A 106 0.21 10.34 -21.78
C SER A 106 -1.22 9.93 -22.13
N TRP A 107 -2.18 10.21 -21.24
CA TRP A 107 -3.56 9.73 -21.33
C TRP A 107 -4.55 10.81 -21.79
N ILE A 108 -4.20 12.09 -21.74
CA ILE A 108 -5.13 13.15 -22.14
C ILE A 108 -5.51 13.04 -23.62
N ASN A 109 -4.57 12.68 -24.49
CA ASN A 109 -4.79 12.58 -25.93
C ASN A 109 -5.73 11.42 -26.33
N SER A 110 -5.82 10.37 -25.51
CA SER A 110 -6.76 9.27 -25.71
C SER A 110 -8.15 9.56 -25.15
N SER A 111 -8.30 10.67 -24.40
CA SER A 111 -9.57 11.15 -23.87
C SER A 111 -10.20 12.20 -24.79
N GLN A 112 -11.53 12.31 -24.82
CA GLN A 112 -12.24 13.40 -25.51
C GLN A 112 -12.26 14.71 -24.69
N CYS A 113 -11.38 14.81 -23.69
CA CYS A 113 -11.42 15.82 -22.65
C CYS A 113 -10.29 16.81 -22.84
N LEU A 114 -10.58 18.09 -22.59
CA LEU A 114 -9.56 19.12 -22.68
C LEU A 114 -8.69 19.12 -21.43
N SER A 115 -7.37 19.27 -21.58
CA SER A 115 -6.41 19.25 -20.45
C SER A 115 -6.81 20.21 -19.33
N LYS A 116 -7.33 21.40 -19.66
CA LYS A 116 -7.77 22.39 -18.67
C LYS A 116 -8.95 21.89 -17.81
N ASN A 117 -9.86 21.11 -18.40
CA ASN A 117 -11.04 20.57 -17.72
C ASN A 117 -10.61 19.46 -16.76
N LEU A 118 -9.73 18.57 -17.23
CA LEU A 118 -9.13 17.53 -16.40
C LEU A 118 -8.41 18.12 -15.19
N LEU A 119 -7.51 19.08 -15.42
CA LEU A 119 -6.74 19.72 -14.34
C LEU A 119 -7.64 20.43 -13.33
N ALA A 120 -8.70 21.11 -13.79
CA ALA A 120 -9.68 21.73 -12.91
C ALA A 120 -10.46 20.71 -12.07
N ALA A 121 -10.80 19.56 -12.63
CA ALA A 121 -11.51 18.50 -11.90
C ALA A 121 -10.63 17.75 -10.91
N MET A 122 -9.34 17.60 -11.23
CA MET A 122 -8.34 16.95 -10.37
C MET A 122 -7.83 17.86 -9.25
N GLU A 123 -8.00 19.18 -9.36
CA GLU A 123 -7.45 20.12 -8.39
C GLU A 123 -7.89 19.77 -6.95
N GLY A 124 -6.90 19.53 -6.07
CA GLY A 124 -7.14 19.26 -4.65
C GLY A 124 -7.53 17.82 -4.31
N TYR A 125 -7.34 16.83 -5.20
CA TYR A 125 -7.44 15.43 -4.79
C TYR A 125 -6.38 15.07 -3.74
N ILE A 126 -6.69 14.10 -2.88
CA ILE A 126 -5.75 13.49 -1.92
C ILE A 126 -5.21 12.21 -2.53
N GLY A 127 -3.91 12.17 -2.79
CA GLY A 127 -3.20 10.97 -3.24
C GLY A 127 -2.73 10.14 -2.04
N VAL A 128 -2.94 8.83 -2.09
CA VAL A 128 -2.55 7.92 -1.00
C VAL A 128 -1.47 6.95 -1.48
N ASP A 129 -0.24 7.04 -0.96
CA ASP A 129 0.87 6.13 -1.26
C ASP A 129 1.58 5.68 0.04
N PHE A 130 2.65 4.90 -0.06
CA PHE A 130 3.49 4.51 1.08
C PHE A 130 4.74 5.40 1.22
N GLU A 131 5.33 5.45 2.43
CA GLU A 131 6.65 6.10 2.64
C GLU A 131 7.78 5.21 2.11
N PRO A 132 8.59 5.67 1.15
CA PRO A 132 9.72 4.87 0.66
C PRO A 132 10.86 4.71 1.69
N LEU A 133 11.03 5.70 2.58
CA LEU A 133 12.06 5.73 3.61
C LEU A 133 11.52 6.40 4.87
N SER A 134 12.00 5.95 6.03
CA SER A 134 11.62 6.56 7.31
C SER A 134 12.19 7.98 7.44
N SER A 135 11.33 8.93 7.80
CA SER A 135 11.71 10.30 8.16
C SER A 135 12.44 10.43 9.50
N LYS A 136 12.56 9.35 10.29
CA LYS A 136 13.23 9.39 11.60
C LYS A 136 14.75 9.49 11.48
N ILE A 137 15.38 10.17 12.44
CA ILE A 137 16.84 10.32 12.53
C ILE A 137 17.38 9.35 13.60
N ILE A 138 17.12 8.06 13.40
CA ILE A 138 17.62 6.99 14.26
C ILE A 138 18.66 6.15 13.53
N LYS A 139 19.67 5.64 14.24
CA LYS A 139 20.64 4.71 13.67
C LYS A 139 20.00 3.33 13.52
N THR A 140 20.00 2.84 12.29
CA THR A 140 19.48 1.53 11.90
C THR A 140 20.48 0.41 12.21
N ILE A 141 20.13 -0.84 11.90
CA ILE A 141 21.01 -2.01 11.99
C ILE A 141 22.38 -1.83 11.31
N SER A 142 22.43 -1.01 10.26
CA SER A 142 23.66 -0.73 9.50
C SER A 142 24.56 0.33 10.14
N GLY A 143 24.12 0.92 11.26
CA GLY A 143 24.77 2.06 11.93
C GLY A 143 24.52 3.41 11.27
N ARG A 144 23.73 3.46 10.19
CA ARG A 144 23.36 4.68 9.44
C ARG A 144 21.93 5.11 9.73
N THR A 145 21.64 6.41 9.58
CA THR A 145 20.27 6.91 9.49
C THR A 145 19.69 6.73 8.07
N PRO A 146 18.35 6.74 7.89
CA PRO A 146 17.73 6.70 6.57
C PRO A 146 18.26 7.78 5.61
N GLN A 147 18.50 9.00 6.11
CA GLN A 147 19.01 10.12 5.30
C GLN A 147 20.48 9.93 4.90
N GLN A 148 21.30 9.32 5.78
CA GLN A 148 22.68 8.95 5.44
C GLN A 148 22.71 7.85 4.39
N TYR A 149 21.84 6.85 4.51
CA TYR A 149 21.66 5.80 3.51
C TYR A 149 21.21 6.39 2.17
N GLU A 150 20.21 7.26 2.14
CA GLU A 150 19.71 7.90 0.93
C GLU A 150 20.80 8.71 0.22
N LYS A 151 21.60 9.48 0.98
CA LYS A 151 22.75 10.19 0.43
C LYS A 151 23.77 9.24 -0.22
N GLU A 152 24.07 8.13 0.42
CA GLU A 152 25.00 7.12 -0.11
C GLU A 152 24.44 6.43 -1.36
N TYR A 153 23.15 6.09 -1.36
CA TYR A 153 22.45 5.52 -2.51
C TYR A 153 22.47 6.46 -3.71
N ASN A 154 22.13 7.73 -3.49
CA ASN A 154 22.15 8.76 -4.53
C ASN A 154 23.55 8.99 -5.11
N ALA A 155 24.59 8.97 -4.26
CA ALA A 155 25.97 9.06 -4.71
C ALA A 155 26.41 7.85 -5.55
N LYS A 156 25.93 6.65 -5.22
CA LYS A 156 26.26 5.41 -5.94
C LYS A 156 25.54 5.26 -7.27
N ARG A 157 24.26 5.68 -7.35
CA ARG A 157 23.49 5.58 -8.60
C ARG A 157 23.86 6.63 -9.64
N GLY A 158 24.43 7.77 -9.21
CA GLY A 158 24.71 8.91 -10.09
C GLY A 158 23.43 9.42 -10.76
N ASP A 159 23.45 9.53 -12.09
CA ASP A 159 22.31 10.02 -12.90
C ASP A 159 21.26 8.95 -13.22
N GLY A 160 21.45 7.71 -12.75
CA GLY A 160 20.47 6.63 -12.93
C GLY A 160 19.13 6.95 -12.24
N GLN A 161 18.02 6.46 -12.81
CA GLN A 161 16.70 6.61 -12.21
C GLN A 161 16.65 6.01 -10.81
N SER A 162 16.05 6.74 -9.87
CA SER A 162 15.78 6.25 -8.52
C SER A 162 14.50 5.40 -8.53
N SER A 163 14.52 4.25 -7.86
CA SER A 163 13.31 3.45 -7.65
C SER A 163 12.81 3.64 -6.22
N LYS A 164 11.53 3.96 -6.04
CA LYS A 164 10.92 4.07 -4.69
C LYS A 164 11.00 2.80 -3.84
N PHE A 165 11.42 1.67 -4.42
CA PHE A 165 11.58 0.40 -3.72
C PHE A 165 12.99 0.12 -3.18
N HIS A 166 13.96 1.02 -3.39
CA HIS A 166 15.36 0.78 -3.05
C HIS A 166 15.58 0.52 -1.54
N GLY A 167 14.84 1.21 -0.67
CA GLY A 167 14.89 1.02 0.79
C GLY A 167 14.40 -0.37 1.20
N TYR A 168 13.31 -0.84 0.60
CA TYR A 168 12.76 -2.17 0.86
C TYR A 168 13.71 -3.29 0.44
N ALA A 169 14.38 -3.14 -0.71
CA ALA A 169 15.39 -4.10 -1.15
C ALA A 169 16.59 -4.15 -0.19
N TYR A 170 17.06 -2.98 0.27
CA TYR A 170 18.14 -2.88 1.24
C TYR A 170 17.81 -3.59 2.56
N ASP A 171 16.62 -3.33 3.09
CA ASP A 171 16.12 -3.94 4.32
C ASP A 171 15.89 -5.45 4.15
N GLY A 172 15.41 -5.91 2.99
CA GLY A 172 15.23 -7.33 2.68
C GLY A 172 16.51 -8.17 2.77
N ILE A 173 17.66 -7.62 2.34
CA ILE A 173 18.95 -8.29 2.50
C ILE A 173 19.33 -8.43 3.98
N TRP A 174 19.06 -7.42 4.81
CA TRP A 174 19.27 -7.51 6.24
C TRP A 174 18.37 -8.56 6.91
N VAL A 175 17.11 -8.70 6.47
CA VAL A 175 16.20 -9.77 6.94
C VAL A 175 16.77 -11.14 6.62
N ILE A 176 17.24 -11.36 5.39
CA ILE A 176 17.85 -12.64 4.99
C ILE A 176 19.08 -12.93 5.86
N ALA A 177 19.97 -11.96 6.02
CA ALA A 177 21.18 -12.13 6.83
C ALA A 177 20.85 -12.47 8.29
N LYS A 178 19.86 -11.80 8.89
CA LYS A 178 19.43 -12.05 10.28
C LYS A 178 18.75 -13.41 10.45
N THR A 179 17.90 -13.77 9.49
CA THR A 179 17.23 -15.08 9.46
C THR A 179 18.27 -16.20 9.43
N LEU A 180 19.25 -16.11 8.52
CA LEU A 180 20.35 -17.08 8.41
C LEU A 180 21.16 -17.14 9.71
N GLN A 181 21.57 -15.98 10.24
CA GLN A 181 22.33 -15.91 11.50
C GLN A 181 21.58 -16.64 12.65
N ARG A 182 20.26 -16.42 12.76
CA ARG A 182 19.43 -17.03 13.80
C ARG A 182 19.27 -18.54 13.59
N ALA A 183 19.01 -18.97 12.36
CA ALA A 183 18.92 -20.38 12.01
C ALA A 183 20.24 -21.12 12.30
N MET A 184 21.40 -20.55 11.95
CA MET A 184 22.72 -21.13 12.27
C MET A 184 22.89 -21.30 13.78
N LYS A 185 22.53 -20.26 14.56
CA LYS A 185 22.63 -20.31 16.03
C LYS A 185 21.77 -21.42 16.61
N TYR A 186 20.54 -21.58 16.11
CA TYR A 186 19.62 -22.63 16.53
C TYR A 186 20.14 -24.03 16.19
N LEU A 187 20.63 -24.23 14.97
CA LEU A 187 21.20 -25.51 14.52
C LEU A 187 22.44 -25.89 15.33
N ASN A 188 23.37 -24.96 15.55
CA ASN A 188 24.57 -25.20 16.34
C ASN A 188 24.26 -25.60 17.80
N ALA A 189 23.17 -25.07 18.37
CA ALA A 189 22.75 -25.38 19.74
C ALA A 189 22.00 -26.72 19.85
N THR A 190 21.19 -27.06 18.85
CA THR A 190 20.20 -28.15 18.97
C THR A 190 20.58 -29.40 18.18
N ASN A 191 21.27 -29.24 17.05
CA ASN A 191 21.55 -30.33 16.12
C ASN A 191 22.91 -30.16 15.43
N LYS A 192 23.99 -30.60 16.09
CA LYS A 192 25.37 -30.50 15.58
C LYS A 192 25.63 -31.20 14.23
N HIS A 193 24.70 -32.04 13.77
CA HIS A 193 24.82 -32.81 12.53
C HIS A 193 24.11 -32.17 11.34
N GLN A 194 23.25 -31.15 11.56
CA GLN A 194 22.51 -30.50 10.49
C GLN A 194 22.98 -29.06 10.34
N LYS A 195 23.59 -28.75 9.20
CA LYS A 195 24.07 -27.41 8.88
C LYS A 195 23.16 -26.76 7.83
N ILE A 196 23.34 -25.45 7.66
CA ILE A 196 22.66 -24.70 6.59
C ILE A 196 23.09 -25.17 5.20
N GLU A 197 24.36 -25.58 5.05
CA GLU A 197 24.91 -26.07 3.79
C GLU A 197 24.28 -27.41 3.34
N ASP A 198 23.65 -28.16 4.25
CA ASP A 198 22.95 -29.41 3.94
C ASP A 198 21.52 -29.17 3.38
N PHE A 199 21.30 -28.01 2.76
CA PHE A 199 19.99 -27.61 2.25
C PHE A 199 19.54 -28.49 1.09
N ASN A 200 18.28 -28.95 1.18
CA ASN A 200 17.58 -29.65 0.12
C ASN A 200 16.11 -29.22 0.15
N TYR A 201 15.48 -29.06 -1.01
CA TYR A 201 14.06 -28.71 -1.15
C TYR A 201 13.10 -29.68 -0.46
N THR A 202 13.50 -30.92 -0.20
CA THR A 202 12.70 -31.92 0.54
C THR A 202 12.85 -31.82 2.06
N ASN A 203 13.80 -31.03 2.56
CA ASN A 203 14.08 -30.91 3.98
C ASN A 203 13.13 -29.92 4.67
N HIS A 204 11.87 -30.35 4.86
CA HIS A 204 10.84 -29.56 5.53
C HIS A 204 11.22 -29.11 6.94
N LYS A 205 12.08 -29.87 7.65
CA LYS A 205 12.58 -29.49 8.98
C LYS A 205 13.46 -28.25 8.90
N LEU A 206 14.40 -28.21 7.96
CA LEU A 206 15.26 -27.04 7.75
C LEU A 206 14.45 -25.84 7.26
N GLY A 207 13.50 -26.06 6.34
CA GLY A 207 12.57 -25.02 5.90
C GLY A 207 11.76 -24.41 7.05
N LYS A 208 11.26 -25.23 7.98
CA LYS A 208 10.56 -24.75 9.18
C LYS A 208 11.46 -23.91 10.08
N ILE A 209 12.71 -24.32 10.30
CA ILE A 209 13.67 -23.54 11.08
C ILE A 209 13.89 -22.15 10.47
N PHE A 210 13.99 -22.04 9.15
CA PHE A 210 14.10 -20.73 8.50
C PHE A 210 12.83 -19.89 8.64
N LEU A 211 11.66 -20.50 8.49
CA LEU A 211 10.39 -19.80 8.66
C LEU A 211 10.22 -19.27 10.09
N ASP A 212 10.51 -20.10 11.09
CA ASP A 212 10.46 -19.72 12.50
C ASP A 212 11.50 -18.61 12.80
N ALA A 213 12.72 -18.74 12.27
CA ALA A 213 13.76 -17.74 12.43
C ALA A 213 13.43 -16.39 11.76
N MET A 214 12.75 -16.42 10.62
CA MET A 214 12.27 -15.22 9.93
C MET A 214 11.13 -14.55 10.72
N ASN A 215 10.21 -15.34 11.26
CA ASN A 215 9.10 -14.83 12.07
C ASN A 215 9.57 -14.12 13.35
N GLU A 216 10.69 -14.57 13.91
CA GLU A 216 11.33 -13.97 15.09
C GLU A 216 12.38 -12.91 14.74
N THR A 217 12.59 -12.62 13.45
CA THR A 217 13.51 -11.57 13.02
C THR A 217 12.87 -10.22 13.21
N ASN A 218 13.65 -9.30 13.79
CA ASN A 218 13.19 -8.00 14.18
C ASN A 218 14.44 -7.10 14.32
N PHE A 219 14.43 -5.94 13.64
CA PHE A 219 15.44 -4.88 13.72
C PHE A 219 14.91 -3.57 13.10
N PHE A 220 15.57 -2.45 13.40
CA PHE A 220 15.30 -1.14 12.78
C PHE A 220 16.00 -1.04 11.43
N GLY A 221 15.21 -0.99 10.36
CA GLY A 221 15.65 -0.80 8.96
C GLY A 221 15.52 0.66 8.52
N VAL A 222 15.87 0.95 7.27
CA VAL A 222 15.76 2.30 6.68
C VAL A 222 14.31 2.67 6.34
N THR A 223 13.42 1.68 6.22
CA THR A 223 11.98 1.85 5.92
C THR A 223 11.08 1.86 7.17
N THR A 224 11.60 1.51 8.35
CA THR A 224 10.78 1.33 9.57
C THR A 224 10.59 2.60 10.39
N MET A 225 9.38 2.83 10.91
CA MET A 225 9.05 3.95 11.80
C MET A 225 8.95 3.57 13.29
N ASP A 226 8.01 2.70 13.68
CA ASP A 226 7.66 2.41 15.08
C ASP A 226 7.62 0.90 15.39
N GLY A 227 8.56 0.18 14.81
CA GLY A 227 8.60 -1.25 14.96
C GLY A 227 9.68 -1.86 14.11
N TYR A 228 9.88 -3.13 14.36
CA TYR A 228 10.89 -3.93 13.74
C TYR A 228 10.35 -4.52 12.44
N ILE A 229 11.22 -4.81 11.48
CA ILE A 229 10.80 -5.61 10.32
C ILE A 229 10.27 -6.94 10.84
N VAL A 230 8.98 -7.19 10.65
CA VAL A 230 8.28 -8.45 10.94
C VAL A 230 7.72 -8.99 9.62
N PRO A 231 7.37 -10.29 9.50
CA PRO A 231 6.90 -10.89 8.25
C PRO A 231 5.68 -10.20 7.63
N TYR A 232 4.95 -9.42 8.42
CA TYR A 232 3.86 -8.54 7.98
C TYR A 232 4.34 -7.09 8.07
N ASN A 233 4.94 -6.58 7.00
CA ASN A 233 5.38 -5.19 6.94
C ASN A 233 4.19 -4.24 7.16
N TYR A 234 4.18 -3.54 8.29
CA TYR A 234 3.36 -2.35 8.46
C TYR A 234 4.09 -1.19 7.78
N SER A 235 3.74 -0.90 6.53
CA SER A 235 4.20 0.31 5.85
C SER A 235 3.32 1.50 6.23
N ASN A 236 3.93 2.67 6.38
CA ASN A 236 3.16 3.90 6.56
C ASN A 236 2.45 4.28 5.28
N VAL A 237 1.24 4.81 5.43
CA VAL A 237 0.49 5.44 4.36
C VAL A 237 0.68 6.94 4.47
N TYR A 238 1.06 7.58 3.38
CA TYR A 238 1.25 9.01 3.24
C TYR A 238 0.21 9.60 2.30
N ILE A 239 -0.16 10.84 2.60
CA ILE A 239 -1.09 11.64 1.84
C ILE A 239 -0.29 12.74 1.14
N SER A 240 -0.40 12.79 -0.19
CA SER A 240 0.13 13.85 -1.05
C SER A 240 -0.97 14.80 -1.52
#